data_AF-A0A2U1CTU8-F1
#
_entry.id   AF-A0A2U1CTU8-F1
#
_cell.length_a   1.000
_cell.length_b   1.000
_cell.length_c   1.000
_cell.angle_alpha   90.00
_cell.angle_beta   90.00
_cell.angle_gamma   90.00
#
_symmetry.space_group_name_H-M   'P 1'
#
loop_
_entity.id
_entity.type
_entity.pdbx_description
1 polymer ?
#
loop_
_entity_poly.entity_id
_entity_poly.type
_entity_poly.pdbx_seq_one_letter_code
_entity_poly.pdbx_strand_id
1 'polypeptide(L)'
;MKRMHGEYRRHVRSGIRLPVNLSFANHTIATRTLDISAGGLRLKIPDQLAIQPGEVVDVDFRDKAGMRVTATVAHSGKSHIGLQLDRNRFSKQQLNELSNASPSWQRLTTQAKRGLWTHCRRLAILLANTGLRPVIHALVRPQFLFAVYGNRQQVETYFTPRMARFMPSNIVLGFIRQGGARGLLVAPQFLEEELQAESDKVRLFLERLQRDYPNAQRIALVGRLPNFVKKAGLDISGPLVEGSLGTRYMIWDVARQMRERSQYCQQNSIVVLGGAGRIGNAVCRDLTSLFETVIGLDPRYEEDRHITTDHGTVLQTANLAHLHDEKLYIGLTHHGDAVLDFYTHIPPGALIADDTHPCISLEARERLRQRQISVEKVVLSHEDFLMWPRMPAWNSRDIPGCLVEALILLRQPAVGESDFSAFCDEAKFLGFTGHLIRPLDE
;
A
#
# COMPACT_ATOMS: atom_id res chain seq x y z
N MET A 1 -25.31 5.15 -9.24
CA MET A 1 -24.62 6.13 -8.39
C MET A 1 -23.52 5.43 -7.58
N LYS A 2 -22.34 5.21 -8.19
CA LYS A 2 -21.18 4.58 -7.54
C LYS A 2 -20.67 5.55 -6.46
N ARG A 3 -20.94 5.28 -5.18
CA ARG A 3 -20.38 6.08 -4.09
C ARG A 3 -18.86 5.87 -4.11
N MET A 4 -18.08 6.92 -4.37
CA MET A 4 -16.65 6.92 -4.09
C MET A 4 -16.47 6.75 -2.58
N HIS A 5 -16.34 5.51 -2.11
CA HIS A 5 -16.15 5.21 -0.70
C HIS A 5 -14.67 5.24 -0.34
N GLY A 6 -14.19 6.47 -0.10
CA GLY A 6 -13.13 6.80 0.84
C GLY A 6 -11.71 6.49 0.39
N GLU A 7 -10.99 7.53 0.00
CA GLU A 7 -9.53 7.62 0.09
C GLU A 7 -9.05 7.19 1.49
N TYR A 8 -7.84 6.62 1.53
CA TYR A 8 -7.20 6.14 2.74
C TYR A 8 -7.12 7.22 3.83
N ARG A 9 -7.40 6.83 5.07
CA ARG A 9 -7.26 7.67 6.26
C ARG A 9 -6.06 7.17 7.07
N ARG A 10 -4.92 7.82 6.87
CA ARG A 10 -3.57 7.46 7.39
C ARG A 10 -3.43 7.55 8.89
N HIS A 11 -4.02 8.58 9.49
CA HIS A 11 -3.84 8.89 10.90
C HIS A 11 -5.13 8.71 11.69
N VAL A 12 -4.98 8.24 12.93
CA VAL A 12 -6.10 8.06 13.85
C VAL A 12 -6.76 9.41 14.08
N ARG A 13 -8.04 9.47 13.72
CA ARG A 13 -8.93 10.60 13.94
C ARG A 13 -9.18 10.81 15.41
N SER A 14 -8.79 11.97 15.93
CA SER A 14 -9.05 12.34 17.30
C SER A 14 -10.54 12.36 17.61
N GLY A 15 -11.42 12.65 16.63
CA GLY A 15 -12.85 12.87 16.87
C GLY A 15 -13.13 14.12 17.72
N ILE A 16 -12.11 14.93 17.93
CA ILE A 16 -12.11 16.08 18.83
C ILE A 16 -12.56 17.33 18.09
N ARG A 17 -13.38 18.13 18.78
CA ARG A 17 -13.93 19.38 18.26
C ARG A 17 -13.39 20.56 19.05
N LEU A 18 -12.44 21.27 18.45
CA LEU A 18 -11.84 22.49 18.99
C LEU A 18 -12.27 23.70 18.15
N PRO A 19 -12.48 24.87 18.76
CA PRO A 19 -12.73 26.09 18.03
C PRO A 19 -11.45 26.57 17.32
N VAL A 20 -11.59 26.97 16.05
CA VAL A 20 -10.49 27.45 15.22
C VAL A 20 -10.92 28.65 14.38
N ASN A 21 -9.96 29.47 13.98
CA ASN A 21 -10.11 30.50 12.97
C ASN A 21 -9.49 30.02 11.67
N LEU A 22 -10.28 30.00 10.59
CA LEU A 22 -9.80 29.72 9.25
C LEU A 22 -9.57 31.05 8.53
N SER A 23 -8.34 31.33 8.10
CA SER A 23 -8.02 32.50 7.29
C SER A 23 -7.95 32.10 5.82
N PHE A 24 -8.78 32.72 4.99
CA PHE A 24 -8.86 32.47 3.55
C PHE A 24 -9.30 33.75 2.82
N ALA A 25 -8.61 34.11 1.73
CA ALA A 25 -8.93 35.28 0.91
C ALA A 25 -9.17 36.59 1.70
N ASN A 26 -8.30 36.89 2.67
CA ASN A 26 -8.39 38.03 3.60
C ASN A 26 -9.62 38.02 4.54
N HIS A 27 -10.37 36.92 4.60
CA HIS A 27 -11.45 36.70 5.55
C HIS A 27 -11.02 35.73 6.65
N THR A 28 -11.46 36.01 7.88
CA THR A 28 -11.30 35.11 9.02
C THR A 28 -12.65 34.50 9.37
N ILE A 29 -12.76 33.18 9.26
CA ILE A 29 -13.98 32.43 9.51
C ILE A 29 -13.85 31.67 10.84
N ALA A 30 -14.72 32.03 11.78
CA ALA A 30 -14.90 31.32 13.02
C ALA A 30 -15.51 29.93 12.76
N THR A 31 -14.79 28.85 13.08
CA THR A 31 -15.32 27.50 12.94
C THR A 31 -14.80 26.54 14.03
N ARG A 32 -15.02 25.25 13.85
CA ARG A 32 -14.52 24.18 14.71
C ARG A 32 -13.98 23.03 13.90
N THR A 33 -13.01 22.32 14.46
CA THR A 33 -12.61 21.02 13.97
C THR A 33 -13.77 20.04 14.16
N LEU A 34 -13.97 19.21 13.15
CA LEU A 34 -14.75 17.97 13.23
C LEU A 34 -13.84 16.79 13.53
N ASP A 35 -12.56 16.92 13.20
CA ASP A 35 -11.54 15.91 13.39
C ASP A 35 -10.13 16.51 13.31
N ILE A 36 -9.19 15.90 14.04
CA ILE A 36 -7.76 16.27 14.02
C ILE A 36 -6.95 14.99 13.92
N SER A 37 -5.90 15.02 13.10
CA SER A 37 -4.96 13.92 12.91
C SER A 37 -3.57 14.48 12.62
N ALA A 38 -2.51 13.66 12.69
CA ALA A 38 -1.13 14.15 12.52
C ALA A 38 -0.92 14.91 11.20
N GLY A 39 -1.50 14.42 10.10
CA GLY A 39 -1.33 14.97 8.75
C GLY A 39 -2.52 15.79 8.22
N GLY A 40 -3.54 16.05 9.03
CA GLY A 40 -4.71 16.76 8.50
C GLY A 40 -5.81 17.10 9.50
N LEU A 41 -6.64 18.05 9.07
CA LEU A 41 -7.78 18.56 9.81
C LEU A 41 -9.06 18.35 9.01
N ARG A 42 -10.18 18.19 9.70
CA ARG A 42 -11.49 18.35 9.09
C ARG A 42 -12.18 19.50 9.77
N LEU A 43 -12.58 20.53 9.02
CA LEU A 43 -13.26 21.70 9.56
C LEU A 43 -14.71 21.72 9.12
N LYS A 44 -15.60 22.24 9.98
CA LYS A 44 -16.92 22.64 9.53
C LYS A 44 -16.77 23.93 8.70
N ILE A 45 -17.55 24.10 7.65
CA ILE A 45 -17.65 25.39 6.94
C ILE A 45 -19.14 25.78 6.80
N PRO A 46 -19.45 27.08 6.70
CA PRO A 46 -20.79 27.53 6.31
C PRO A 46 -21.16 27.02 4.92
N ASP A 47 -22.43 26.70 4.69
CA ASP A 47 -22.89 26.07 3.44
C ASP A 47 -22.69 26.95 2.18
N GLN A 48 -22.44 28.25 2.36
CA GLN A 48 -22.25 29.23 1.30
C GLN A 48 -20.77 29.49 0.96
N LEU A 49 -19.83 28.94 1.74
CA LEU A 49 -18.40 29.17 1.54
C LEU A 49 -17.80 28.05 0.66
N ALA A 50 -17.54 28.36 -0.60
CA ALA A 50 -16.90 27.43 -1.53
C ALA A 50 -15.38 27.65 -1.55
N ILE A 51 -14.65 26.82 -0.81
CA ILE A 51 -13.18 26.71 -0.90
C ILE A 51 -12.89 25.50 -1.79
N GLN A 52 -12.06 25.69 -2.82
CA GLN A 52 -11.75 24.67 -3.81
C GLN A 52 -10.58 23.78 -3.36
N PRO A 53 -10.57 22.49 -3.74
CA PRO A 53 -9.40 21.65 -3.55
C PRO A 53 -8.15 22.27 -4.20
N GLY A 54 -7.02 22.22 -3.49
CA GLY A 54 -5.75 22.82 -3.91
C GLY A 54 -5.47 24.21 -3.34
N GLU A 55 -6.47 24.90 -2.78
CA GLU A 55 -6.26 26.20 -2.15
C GLU A 55 -5.54 26.06 -0.80
N VAL A 56 -4.68 27.04 -0.49
CA VAL A 56 -3.93 27.10 0.78
C VAL A 56 -4.67 27.98 1.76
N VAL A 57 -4.84 27.46 2.98
CA VAL A 57 -5.54 28.14 4.08
C VAL A 57 -4.69 28.11 5.34
N ASP A 58 -4.88 29.10 6.21
CA ASP A 58 -4.29 29.08 7.54
C ASP A 58 -5.34 28.79 8.60
N VAL A 59 -5.02 27.91 9.54
CA VAL A 59 -5.87 27.53 10.65
C VAL A 59 -5.19 27.91 11.96
N ASP A 60 -5.87 28.72 12.76
CA ASP A 60 -5.41 29.19 14.06
C ASP A 60 -6.29 28.60 15.18
N PHE A 61 -5.67 27.97 16.18
CA PHE A 61 -6.38 27.32 17.30
C PHE A 61 -6.60 28.31 18.45
N ARG A 62 -7.86 28.76 18.61
CA ARG A 62 -8.21 29.87 19.52
C ARG A 62 -7.76 29.68 20.96
N ASP A 63 -7.85 28.45 21.46
CA ASP A 63 -7.57 28.12 22.86
C ASP A 63 -6.10 27.72 23.09
N LYS A 64 -5.23 27.87 22.08
CA LYS A 64 -3.81 27.54 22.12
C LYS A 64 -2.99 28.63 21.44
N ALA A 65 -2.57 29.62 22.23
CA ALA A 65 -1.71 30.70 21.79
C ALA A 65 -0.48 30.15 21.01
N GLY A 66 -0.30 30.64 19.78
CA GLY A 66 0.84 30.29 18.92
C GLY A 66 0.68 29.04 18.06
N MET A 67 -0.43 28.29 18.17
CA MET A 67 -0.66 27.12 17.32
C MET A 67 -1.43 27.50 16.05
N ARG A 68 -0.68 27.93 15.03
CA ARG A 68 -1.17 28.19 13.66
C ARG A 68 -0.58 27.17 12.70
N VAL A 69 -1.41 26.62 11.82
CA VAL A 69 -0.99 25.67 10.78
C VAL A 69 -1.49 26.10 9.41
N THR A 70 -0.58 26.10 8.45
CA THR A 70 -0.91 26.26 7.03
C THR A 70 -1.24 24.90 6.44
N ALA A 71 -2.35 24.82 5.72
CA ALA A 71 -2.86 23.57 5.17
C ALA A 71 -3.40 23.76 3.75
N THR A 72 -3.31 22.72 2.94
CA THR A 72 -3.91 22.68 1.60
C THR A 72 -5.28 22.03 1.69
N VAL A 73 -6.28 22.57 1.00
CA VAL A 73 -7.62 21.99 0.95
C VAL A 73 -7.55 20.72 0.10
N ALA A 74 -7.73 19.56 0.73
CA ALA A 74 -7.71 18.27 0.05
C ALA A 74 -9.07 17.92 -0.57
N HIS A 75 -10.15 18.21 0.17
CA HIS A 75 -11.50 17.99 -0.34
C HIS A 75 -12.48 19.04 0.20
N SER A 76 -13.47 19.39 -0.60
CA SER A 76 -14.55 20.30 -0.21
C SER A 76 -15.88 19.57 -0.28
N GLY A 77 -16.68 19.71 0.78
CA GLY A 77 -18.03 19.16 0.88
C GLY A 77 -19.01 20.22 1.33
N LYS A 78 -20.32 19.95 1.18
CA LYS A 78 -21.39 20.94 1.41
C LYS A 78 -21.31 21.73 2.73
N SER A 79 -20.82 21.10 3.81
CA SER A 79 -20.76 21.69 5.16
C SER A 79 -19.42 21.50 5.86
N HIS A 80 -18.41 21.03 5.14
CA HIS A 80 -17.09 20.75 5.70
C HIS A 80 -16.00 20.71 4.65
N ILE A 81 -14.78 21.03 5.07
CA ILE A 81 -13.57 20.86 4.25
C ILE A 81 -12.61 19.88 4.95
N GLY A 82 -11.89 19.11 4.14
CA GLY A 82 -10.72 18.36 4.58
C GLY A 82 -9.46 19.13 4.22
N LEU A 83 -8.58 19.30 5.19
CA LEU A 83 -7.32 20.01 5.07
C LEU A 83 -6.16 19.04 5.28
N GLN A 84 -5.13 19.17 4.44
CA GLN A 84 -3.92 18.38 4.47
C GLN A 84 -2.73 19.24 4.90
N LEU A 85 -1.93 18.72 5.82
CA LEU A 85 -0.74 19.39 6.35
C LEU A 85 0.49 18.86 5.60
N ASP A 86 0.89 19.55 4.52
CA ASP A 86 1.95 19.09 3.62
C ASP A 86 3.38 19.37 4.12
N ARG A 87 3.57 20.29 5.07
CA ARG A 87 4.90 20.69 5.60
C ARG A 87 4.99 20.74 7.13
N ASN A 88 3.89 21.05 7.83
CA ASN A 88 3.87 21.25 9.29
C ASN A 88 2.85 20.31 9.95
N ARG A 89 3.22 19.05 10.12
CA ARG A 89 2.38 18.05 10.79
C ARG A 89 2.35 18.26 12.29
N PHE A 90 1.28 17.81 12.92
CA PHE A 90 1.25 17.75 14.36
C PHE A 90 2.14 16.63 14.87
N SER A 91 3.10 16.98 15.71
CA SER A 91 3.85 16.01 16.50
C SER A 91 2.91 15.26 17.46
N LYS A 92 3.34 14.10 17.97
CA LYS A 92 2.58 13.37 19.02
C LYS A 92 2.30 14.28 20.22
N GLN A 93 3.26 15.14 20.59
CA GLN A 93 3.11 16.09 21.68
C GLN A 93 2.00 17.12 21.36
N GLN A 94 2.02 17.73 20.17
CA GLN A 94 1.00 18.70 19.76
C GLN A 94 -0.40 18.06 19.68
N LEU A 95 -0.50 16.82 19.18
CA LEU A 95 -1.77 16.06 19.19
C LEU A 95 -2.26 15.79 20.61
N ASN A 96 -1.37 15.48 21.54
CA ASN A 96 -1.71 15.28 22.94
C ASN A 96 -2.16 16.60 23.60
N GLU A 97 -1.49 17.71 23.29
CA GLU A 97 -1.86 19.04 23.78
C GLU A 97 -3.23 19.50 23.26
N LEU A 98 -3.51 19.28 21.97
CA LEU A 98 -4.82 19.51 21.35
C LEU A 98 -5.89 18.60 21.97
N SER A 99 -5.53 17.33 22.22
CA SER A 99 -6.42 16.40 22.89
C SER A 99 -6.76 16.86 24.31
N ASN A 100 -5.76 17.33 25.06
CA ASN A 100 -5.92 17.82 26.42
C ASN A 100 -6.69 19.15 26.50
N ALA A 101 -6.62 19.99 25.45
CA ALA A 101 -7.44 21.19 25.33
C ALA A 101 -8.95 20.88 25.17
N SER A 102 -9.30 19.62 24.88
CA SER A 102 -10.68 19.22 24.67
C SER A 102 -11.41 18.93 25.97
N PRO A 103 -12.72 19.23 26.05
CA PRO A 103 -13.53 18.87 27.21
C PRO A 103 -13.40 17.38 27.56
N SER A 104 -13.33 17.06 28.86
CA SER A 104 -13.15 15.70 29.36
C SER A 104 -14.22 14.72 28.83
N TRP A 105 -15.46 15.18 28.71
CA TRP A 105 -16.55 14.38 28.12
C TRP A 105 -16.33 14.02 26.64
N GLN A 106 -15.70 14.89 25.83
CA GLN A 106 -15.35 14.56 24.44
C GLN A 106 -14.25 13.49 24.38
N ARG A 107 -13.27 13.59 25.27
CA ARG A 107 -12.21 12.58 25.38
C ARG A 107 -12.77 11.22 25.79
N LEU A 108 -13.62 11.19 26.83
CA LEU A 108 -14.27 9.97 27.30
C LEU A 108 -15.18 9.34 26.24
N THR A 109 -16.02 10.14 25.57
CA THR A 109 -16.90 9.62 24.51
C THR A 109 -16.12 9.09 23.31
N THR A 110 -15.02 9.73 22.94
CA THR A 110 -14.13 9.25 21.87
C THR A 110 -13.46 7.93 22.26
N GLN A 111 -12.90 7.85 23.47
CA GLN A 111 -12.29 6.63 24.00
C GLN A 111 -13.30 5.49 24.07
N ALA A 112 -14.52 5.75 24.58
CA ALA A 112 -15.60 4.77 24.65
C ALA A 112 -16.00 4.28 23.25
N LYS A 113 -16.16 5.17 22.26
CA LYS A 113 -16.46 4.80 20.87
C LYS A 113 -15.35 3.94 20.25
N ARG A 114 -14.09 4.28 20.48
CA ARG A 114 -12.93 3.50 20.01
C ARG A 114 -12.85 2.14 20.67
N GLY A 115 -13.09 2.08 21.98
CA GLY A 115 -13.20 0.84 22.75
C GLY A 115 -14.29 -0.04 22.18
N LEU A 116 -15.50 0.49 22.03
CA LEU A 116 -16.65 -0.21 21.44
C LEU A 116 -16.31 -0.75 20.04
N TRP A 117 -15.76 0.07 19.14
CA TRP A 117 -15.37 -0.37 17.80
C TRP A 117 -14.34 -1.52 17.83
N THR A 118 -13.34 -1.41 18.69
CA THR A 118 -12.30 -2.44 18.85
C THR A 118 -12.89 -3.73 19.40
N HIS A 119 -13.76 -3.65 20.40
CA HIS A 119 -14.44 -4.81 20.97
C HIS A 119 -15.43 -5.45 19.99
N CYS A 120 -16.19 -4.66 19.23
CA CYS A 120 -17.08 -5.16 18.18
C CYS A 120 -16.29 -5.89 17.09
N ARG A 121 -15.16 -5.33 16.62
CA ARG A 121 -14.28 -6.00 15.65
C ARG A 121 -13.74 -7.32 16.21
N ARG A 122 -13.23 -7.31 17.45
CA ARG A 122 -12.72 -8.52 18.12
C ARG A 122 -13.80 -9.59 18.27
N LEU A 123 -15.01 -9.20 18.67
CA LEU A 123 -16.15 -10.10 18.76
C LEU A 123 -16.53 -10.68 17.39
N ALA A 124 -16.57 -9.85 16.34
CA ALA A 124 -16.84 -10.31 14.98
C ALA A 124 -15.79 -11.33 14.51
N ILE A 125 -14.50 -11.06 14.75
CA ILE A 125 -13.41 -12.00 14.43
C ILE A 125 -13.58 -13.32 15.20
N LEU A 126 -13.89 -13.26 16.50
CA LEU A 126 -14.11 -14.46 17.31
C LEU A 126 -15.27 -15.29 16.77
N LEU A 127 -16.43 -14.66 16.51
CA LEU A 127 -17.61 -15.35 15.99
C LEU A 127 -17.35 -15.94 14.59
N ALA A 128 -16.72 -15.19 13.69
CA ALA A 128 -16.35 -15.64 12.34
C ALA A 128 -15.40 -16.84 12.35
N ASN A 129 -14.57 -16.97 13.37
CA ASN A 129 -13.58 -18.03 13.50
C ASN A 129 -13.97 -19.14 14.48
N THR A 130 -15.18 -19.08 15.03
CA THR A 130 -15.74 -20.13 15.89
C THR A 130 -17.07 -20.59 15.30
N GLY A 131 -18.20 -20.18 15.88
CA GLY A 131 -19.53 -20.69 15.51
C GLY A 131 -19.98 -20.36 14.08
N LEU A 132 -19.55 -19.23 13.50
CA LEU A 132 -19.96 -18.84 12.14
C LEU A 132 -19.04 -19.38 11.03
N ARG A 133 -17.91 -20.00 11.38
CA ARG A 133 -16.91 -20.43 10.40
C ARG A 133 -17.47 -21.39 9.33
N PRO A 134 -18.24 -22.44 9.69
CA PRO A 134 -18.79 -23.36 8.68
C PRO A 134 -19.75 -22.66 7.72
N VAL A 135 -20.56 -21.72 8.23
CA VAL A 135 -21.51 -20.94 7.42
C VAL A 135 -20.76 -20.02 6.45
N ILE A 136 -19.73 -19.32 6.93
CA ILE A 136 -18.87 -18.48 6.09
C ILE A 136 -18.25 -19.31 4.97
N HIS A 137 -17.70 -20.48 5.29
CA HIS A 137 -17.09 -21.37 4.30
C HIS A 137 -18.11 -21.87 3.27
N ALA A 138 -19.29 -22.28 3.71
CA ALA A 138 -20.36 -22.77 2.83
C ALA A 138 -20.92 -21.69 1.90
N LEU A 139 -21.02 -20.44 2.37
CA LEU A 139 -21.51 -19.30 1.58
C LEU A 139 -20.46 -18.74 0.61
N VAL A 140 -19.20 -18.66 1.06
CA VAL A 140 -18.12 -18.10 0.26
C VAL A 140 -17.63 -19.09 -0.79
N ARG A 141 -17.48 -20.37 -0.42
CA ARG A 141 -16.84 -21.43 -1.25
C ARG A 141 -15.54 -20.92 -1.88
N PRO A 142 -14.51 -20.64 -1.06
CA PRO A 142 -13.33 -19.92 -1.52
C PRO A 142 -12.60 -20.69 -2.62
N GLN A 143 -12.51 -20.08 -3.80
CA GLN A 143 -11.72 -20.57 -4.93
C GLN A 143 -10.25 -20.20 -4.78
N PHE A 144 -9.97 -19.08 -4.10
CA PHE A 144 -8.63 -18.67 -3.74
C PHE A 144 -8.55 -18.18 -2.29
N LEU A 145 -7.34 -18.18 -1.76
CA LEU A 145 -7.00 -17.56 -0.50
C LEU A 145 -5.98 -16.45 -0.71
N PHE A 146 -6.08 -15.43 0.12
CA PHE A 146 -5.02 -14.45 0.28
C PHE A 146 -4.41 -14.63 1.67
N ALA A 147 -3.22 -15.24 1.70
CA ALA A 147 -2.49 -15.55 2.92
C ALA A 147 -1.67 -14.35 3.34
N VAL A 148 -1.99 -13.80 4.52
CA VAL A 148 -1.34 -12.63 5.08
C VAL A 148 -0.75 -12.91 6.45
N TYR A 149 0.12 -12.02 6.92
CA TYR A 149 0.70 -12.04 8.26
C TYR A 149 0.77 -10.61 8.80
N GLY A 150 1.08 -10.46 10.08
CA GLY A 150 1.26 -9.14 10.66
C GLY A 150 2.15 -9.14 11.90
N ASN A 151 2.64 -7.96 12.25
CA ASN A 151 3.35 -7.73 13.50
C ASN A 151 2.37 -7.65 14.68
N ARG A 152 2.92 -7.58 15.89
CA ARG A 152 2.14 -7.53 17.14
C ARG A 152 1.11 -6.41 17.15
N GLN A 153 1.50 -5.21 16.72
CA GLN A 153 0.62 -4.05 16.69
C GLN A 153 -0.60 -4.29 15.78
N GLN A 154 -0.39 -4.88 14.61
CA GLN A 154 -1.45 -5.21 13.65
C GLN A 154 -2.36 -6.33 14.19
N VAL A 155 -1.78 -7.40 14.71
CA VAL A 155 -2.50 -8.58 15.21
C VAL A 155 -3.40 -8.23 16.41
N GLU A 156 -2.89 -7.45 17.36
CA GLU A 156 -3.65 -7.04 18.56
C GLU A 156 -4.89 -6.18 18.22
N THR A 157 -4.96 -5.63 17.01
CA THR A 157 -6.18 -4.96 16.54
C THR A 157 -7.34 -5.93 16.32
N TYR A 158 -7.07 -7.17 15.91
CA TYR A 158 -8.07 -8.16 15.51
C TYR A 158 -8.48 -9.09 16.65
N PHE A 159 -7.55 -9.51 17.50
CA PHE A 159 -7.83 -10.42 18.61
C PHE A 159 -6.81 -10.26 19.74
N THR A 160 -7.11 -10.87 20.90
CA THR A 160 -6.20 -10.92 22.05
C THR A 160 -5.60 -12.33 22.19
N PRO A 161 -4.47 -12.50 22.90
CA PRO A 161 -3.89 -13.82 23.15
C PRO A 161 -4.86 -14.80 23.82
N ARG A 162 -5.79 -14.31 24.65
CA ARG A 162 -6.82 -15.14 25.27
C ARG A 162 -7.84 -15.65 24.25
N MET A 163 -8.27 -14.79 23.32
CA MET A 163 -9.19 -15.19 22.24
C MET A 163 -8.57 -16.21 21.29
N ALA A 164 -7.28 -16.03 20.98
CA ALA A 164 -6.54 -16.90 20.07
C ALA A 164 -6.60 -18.39 20.49
N ARG A 165 -6.62 -18.66 21.80
CA ARG A 165 -6.75 -20.02 22.37
C ARG A 165 -8.05 -20.74 21.99
N PHE A 166 -9.09 -19.99 21.63
CA PHE A 166 -10.40 -20.53 21.25
C PHE A 166 -10.63 -20.52 19.73
N MET A 167 -9.68 -19.99 18.95
CA MET A 167 -9.79 -19.87 17.50
C MET A 167 -8.85 -20.88 16.82
N PRO A 168 -9.17 -21.31 15.59
CA PRO A 168 -8.25 -22.11 14.77
C PRO A 168 -6.99 -21.31 14.46
N SER A 169 -5.92 -22.01 14.10
CA SER A 169 -4.64 -21.37 13.79
C SER A 169 -4.69 -20.47 12.56
N ASN A 170 -5.56 -20.78 11.60
CA ASN A 170 -5.81 -19.94 10.42
C ASN A 170 -7.08 -19.14 10.62
N ILE A 171 -6.91 -17.85 10.83
CA ILE A 171 -7.97 -16.91 11.15
C ILE A 171 -8.46 -16.27 9.85
N VAL A 172 -9.75 -16.42 9.57
CA VAL A 172 -10.45 -15.66 8.53
C VAL A 172 -10.58 -14.22 9.01
N LEU A 173 -9.96 -13.32 8.26
CA LEU A 173 -9.99 -11.88 8.53
C LEU A 173 -10.98 -11.15 7.64
N GLY A 174 -11.30 -11.72 6.47
CA GLY A 174 -12.21 -11.09 5.52
C GLY A 174 -12.53 -11.93 4.30
N PHE A 175 -13.41 -11.36 3.49
CA PHE A 175 -13.91 -11.88 2.23
C PHE A 175 -13.37 -11.05 1.07
N ILE A 176 -13.03 -11.72 -0.02
CA ILE A 176 -12.55 -11.11 -1.25
C ILE A 176 -13.46 -11.56 -2.39
N ARG A 177 -13.85 -10.63 -3.25
CA ARG A 177 -14.56 -10.89 -4.50
C ARG A 177 -13.90 -10.13 -5.64
N GLN A 178 -13.73 -10.83 -6.75
CA GLN A 178 -13.30 -10.23 -8.00
C GLN A 178 -14.11 -10.86 -9.14
N GLY A 179 -14.98 -10.07 -9.77
CA GLY A 179 -15.96 -10.58 -10.73
C GLY A 179 -16.79 -11.73 -10.12
N GLY A 180 -16.74 -12.91 -10.76
CA GLY A 180 -17.38 -14.15 -10.28
C GLY A 180 -16.57 -14.95 -9.27
N ALA A 181 -15.27 -14.66 -9.10
CA ALA A 181 -14.40 -15.38 -8.18
C ALA A 181 -14.57 -14.89 -6.74
N ARG A 182 -14.51 -15.83 -5.80
CA ARG A 182 -14.67 -15.59 -4.35
C ARG A 182 -13.50 -16.20 -3.60
N GLY A 183 -12.99 -15.47 -2.61
CA GLY A 183 -11.88 -15.90 -1.78
C GLY A 183 -11.95 -15.34 -0.37
N LEU A 184 -10.98 -15.76 0.45
CA LEU A 184 -10.86 -15.34 1.84
C LEU A 184 -9.50 -14.71 2.10
N LEU A 185 -9.48 -13.68 2.94
CA LEU A 185 -8.28 -13.16 3.58
C LEU A 185 -8.03 -13.99 4.85
N VAL A 186 -6.89 -14.67 4.91
CA VAL A 186 -6.56 -15.61 6.00
C VAL A 186 -5.18 -15.29 6.57
N ALA A 187 -5.07 -15.29 7.89
CA ALA A 187 -3.81 -15.06 8.59
C ALA A 187 -3.51 -16.17 9.60
N PRO A 188 -2.23 -16.50 9.86
CA PRO A 188 -1.87 -17.34 10.98
C PRO A 188 -2.02 -16.59 12.31
N GLN A 189 -2.06 -17.34 13.41
CA GLN A 189 -1.87 -16.78 14.75
C GLN A 189 -0.43 -16.36 15.05
N PHE A 190 0.53 -16.80 14.24
CA PHE A 190 1.95 -16.46 14.37
C PHE A 190 2.22 -15.02 13.90
N LEU A 191 3.08 -14.32 14.63
CA LEU A 191 3.57 -13.00 14.27
C LEU A 191 4.60 -13.07 13.13
N GLU A 192 4.78 -11.95 12.44
CA GLU A 192 5.82 -11.80 11.40
C GLU A 192 7.21 -12.28 11.88
N GLU A 193 7.63 -11.82 13.06
CA GLU A 193 8.93 -12.12 13.64
C GLU A 193 9.11 -13.64 13.86
N GLU A 194 8.05 -14.32 14.27
CA GLU A 194 8.04 -15.77 14.47
C GLU A 194 8.14 -16.53 13.15
N LEU A 195 7.39 -16.11 12.13
CA LEU A 195 7.46 -16.71 10.79
C LEU A 195 8.81 -16.49 10.12
N GLN A 196 9.43 -15.33 10.36
CA GLN A 196 10.77 -15.02 9.86
C GLN A 196 11.85 -15.86 10.56
N ALA A 197 11.72 -16.09 11.87
CA ALA A 197 12.71 -16.80 12.66
C ALA A 197 12.60 -18.33 12.54
N GLU A 198 11.38 -18.88 12.58
CA GLU A 198 11.12 -20.30 12.82
C GLU A 198 10.46 -20.97 11.61
N SER A 199 11.25 -21.75 10.86
CA SER A 199 10.79 -22.45 9.65
C SER A 199 9.65 -23.44 9.91
N ASP A 200 9.61 -24.06 11.10
CA ASP A 200 8.54 -25.01 11.46
C ASP A 200 7.17 -24.33 11.59
N LYS A 201 7.13 -23.07 12.03
CA LYS A 201 5.88 -22.30 12.08
C LYS A 201 5.36 -21.99 10.67
N VAL A 202 6.25 -21.75 9.71
CA VAL A 202 5.87 -21.57 8.29
C VAL A 202 5.30 -22.86 7.72
N ARG A 203 5.98 -24.00 7.93
CA ARG A 203 5.49 -25.33 7.49
C ARG A 203 4.12 -25.63 8.09
N LEU A 204 3.98 -25.45 9.40
CA LEU A 204 2.74 -25.69 10.12
C LEU A 204 1.61 -24.76 9.66
N PHE A 205 1.91 -23.49 9.37
CA PHE A 205 0.94 -22.55 8.82
C PHE A 205 0.41 -23.05 7.48
N LEU A 206 1.28 -23.36 6.52
CA LEU A 206 0.88 -23.77 5.17
C LEU A 206 0.18 -25.12 5.16
N GLU A 207 0.67 -26.09 5.92
CA GLU A 207 0.04 -27.42 6.05
C GLU A 207 -1.40 -27.28 6.58
N ARG A 208 -1.59 -26.50 7.63
CA ARG A 208 -2.93 -26.25 8.18
C ARG A 208 -3.79 -25.44 7.22
N LEU A 209 -3.20 -24.50 6.48
CA LEU A 209 -3.94 -23.70 5.51
C LEU A 209 -4.51 -24.56 4.39
N GLN A 210 -3.71 -25.48 3.85
CA GLN A 210 -4.17 -26.44 2.84
C GLN A 210 -5.19 -27.43 3.42
N ARG A 211 -5.00 -27.89 4.67
CA ARG A 211 -5.97 -28.75 5.36
C ARG A 211 -7.32 -28.07 5.59
N ASP A 212 -7.30 -26.79 5.99
CA ASP A 212 -8.52 -26.02 6.28
C ASP A 212 -9.27 -25.63 5.00
N TYR A 213 -8.58 -25.57 3.86
CA TYR A 213 -9.11 -25.11 2.58
C TYR A 213 -8.67 -26.01 1.41
N PRO A 214 -9.03 -27.30 1.42
CA PRO A 214 -8.55 -28.28 0.43
C PRO A 214 -9.02 -27.98 -1.00
N ASN A 215 -10.10 -27.21 -1.14
CA ASN A 215 -10.69 -26.84 -2.43
C ASN A 215 -10.18 -25.51 -2.98
N ALA A 216 -9.30 -24.81 -2.26
CA ALA A 216 -8.71 -23.57 -2.76
C ALA A 216 -7.72 -23.90 -3.89
N GLN A 217 -7.98 -23.37 -5.08
CA GLN A 217 -7.18 -23.64 -6.28
C GLN A 217 -5.90 -22.81 -6.29
N ARG A 218 -5.93 -21.63 -5.64
CA ARG A 218 -4.83 -20.66 -5.58
C ARG A 218 -4.71 -20.03 -4.20
N ILE A 219 -3.49 -19.87 -3.71
CA ILE A 219 -3.15 -19.27 -2.43
C ILE A 219 -2.09 -18.21 -2.67
N ALA A 220 -2.51 -16.94 -2.72
CA ALA A 220 -1.61 -15.80 -2.86
C ALA A 220 -0.83 -15.58 -1.56
N LEU A 221 0.51 -15.61 -1.63
CA LEU A 221 1.40 -15.35 -0.51
C LEU A 221 1.81 -13.87 -0.51
N VAL A 222 1.42 -13.11 0.54
CA VAL A 222 1.74 -11.68 0.61
C VAL A 222 3.20 -11.41 0.97
N GLY A 223 3.75 -10.32 0.41
CA GLY A 223 4.97 -9.67 0.91
C GLY A 223 6.16 -10.62 1.02
N ARG A 224 6.66 -10.82 2.23
CA ARG A 224 7.84 -11.65 2.50
C ARG A 224 7.52 -13.14 2.69
N LEU A 225 6.24 -13.54 2.69
CA LEU A 225 5.88 -14.97 2.85
C LEU A 225 6.60 -15.88 1.86
N PRO A 226 6.68 -15.59 0.54
CA PRO A 226 7.44 -16.43 -0.39
C PRO A 226 8.88 -16.70 0.07
N ASN A 227 9.55 -15.70 0.63
CA ASN A 227 10.90 -15.86 1.17
C ASN A 227 10.91 -16.74 2.42
N PHE A 228 9.91 -16.63 3.29
CA PHE A 228 9.77 -17.50 4.46
C PHE A 228 9.51 -18.95 4.06
N VAL A 229 8.68 -19.18 3.04
CA VAL A 229 8.39 -20.52 2.48
C VAL A 229 9.66 -21.15 1.92
N LYS A 230 10.40 -20.42 1.08
CA LYS A 230 11.67 -20.89 0.51
C LYS A 230 12.72 -21.16 1.59
N LYS A 231 12.84 -20.28 2.60
CA LYS A 231 13.73 -20.49 3.76
C LYS A 231 13.36 -21.76 4.54
N ALA A 232 12.08 -22.09 4.60
CA ALA A 232 11.59 -23.33 5.21
C ALA A 232 11.81 -24.58 4.33
N GLY A 233 12.46 -24.47 3.17
CA GLY A 233 12.75 -25.58 2.27
C GLY A 233 11.51 -26.13 1.57
N LEU A 234 10.50 -25.28 1.37
CA LEU A 234 9.27 -25.64 0.65
C LEU A 234 9.27 -25.00 -0.74
N ASP A 235 8.88 -25.78 -1.74
CA ASP A 235 8.68 -25.29 -3.09
C ASP A 235 7.35 -24.53 -3.21
N ILE A 236 7.40 -23.38 -3.86
CA ILE A 236 6.19 -22.62 -4.19
C ILE A 236 5.66 -23.15 -5.52
N SER A 237 4.79 -24.14 -5.43
CA SER A 237 4.04 -24.70 -6.55
C SER A 237 2.55 -24.70 -6.24
N GLY A 238 1.72 -24.94 -7.27
CA GLY A 238 0.26 -24.95 -7.14
C GLY A 238 -0.18 -25.82 -5.96
N PRO A 239 -1.03 -25.31 -5.04
CA PRO A 239 -1.85 -24.11 -5.17
C PRO A 239 -1.18 -22.80 -4.70
N LEU A 240 0.05 -22.82 -4.17
CA LEU A 240 0.74 -21.62 -3.69
C LEU A 240 1.18 -20.73 -4.85
N VAL A 241 1.03 -19.41 -4.67
CA VAL A 241 1.35 -18.40 -5.68
C VAL A 241 2.34 -17.40 -5.07
N GLU A 242 3.50 -17.26 -5.69
CA GLU A 242 4.58 -16.37 -5.24
C GLU A 242 4.25 -14.89 -5.46
N GLY A 243 3.56 -14.56 -6.55
CA GLY A 243 3.22 -13.17 -6.87
C GLY A 243 4.24 -12.42 -7.71
N SER A 244 5.20 -13.14 -8.28
CA SER A 244 6.26 -12.63 -9.15
C SER A 244 5.72 -11.95 -10.41
N LEU A 245 4.87 -12.66 -11.18
CA LEU A 245 4.25 -12.19 -12.41
C LEU A 245 3.32 -11.01 -12.16
N GLY A 246 2.54 -11.07 -11.08
CA GLY A 246 1.62 -9.98 -10.72
C GLY A 246 2.35 -8.67 -10.42
N THR A 247 3.46 -8.73 -9.69
CA THR A 247 4.31 -7.56 -9.44
C THR A 247 5.02 -7.09 -10.72
N ARG A 248 5.55 -8.01 -11.54
CA ARG A 248 6.16 -7.67 -12.83
C ARG A 248 5.18 -6.95 -13.76
N TYR A 249 3.95 -7.44 -13.87
CA TYR A 249 2.88 -6.81 -14.65
C TYR A 249 2.56 -5.41 -14.15
N MET A 250 2.40 -5.26 -12.84
CA MET A 250 2.14 -3.97 -12.20
C MET A 250 3.20 -2.92 -12.58
N ILE A 251 4.47 -3.30 -12.47
CA ILE A 251 5.60 -2.42 -12.78
C ILE A 251 5.66 -2.15 -14.28
N TRP A 252 5.47 -3.17 -15.11
CA TRP A 252 5.45 -3.03 -16.57
C TRP A 252 4.36 -2.06 -17.03
N ASP A 253 3.13 -2.19 -16.53
CA ASP A 253 2.03 -1.33 -16.93
C ASP A 253 2.20 0.11 -16.41
N VAL A 254 2.78 0.28 -15.21
CA VAL A 254 3.15 1.60 -14.70
C VAL A 254 4.28 2.24 -15.51
N ALA A 255 5.32 1.50 -15.88
CA ALA A 255 6.43 2.01 -16.67
C ALA A 255 5.95 2.45 -18.08
N ARG A 256 5.01 1.71 -18.67
CA ARG A 256 4.30 2.12 -19.89
C ARG A 256 3.61 3.48 -19.70
N GLN A 257 2.86 3.65 -18.61
CA GLN A 257 2.19 4.92 -18.30
C GLN A 257 3.17 6.06 -18.00
N MET A 258 4.32 5.78 -17.37
CA MET A 258 5.37 6.79 -17.15
C MET A 258 5.89 7.33 -18.47
N ARG A 259 6.19 6.44 -19.42
CA ARG A 259 6.64 6.78 -20.79
C ARG A 259 5.58 7.57 -21.57
N GLU A 260 4.30 7.31 -21.32
CA GLU A 260 3.20 8.04 -21.99
C GLU A 260 3.00 9.48 -21.48
N ARG A 261 3.64 9.87 -20.36
CA ARG A 261 3.55 11.25 -19.86
C ARG A 261 4.29 12.21 -20.80
N SER A 262 3.68 13.36 -21.09
CA SER A 262 4.25 14.38 -22.00
C SER A 262 5.67 14.83 -21.64
N GLN A 263 6.00 14.86 -20.34
CA GLN A 263 7.33 15.24 -19.85
C GLN A 263 8.39 14.13 -19.98
N TYR A 264 8.00 12.89 -20.27
CA TYR A 264 8.90 11.73 -20.33
C TYR A 264 8.79 10.91 -21.64
N CYS A 265 7.96 11.33 -22.60
CA CYS A 265 7.69 10.57 -23.82
C CYS A 265 8.87 10.41 -24.78
N GLN A 266 9.95 11.16 -24.55
CA GLN A 266 11.21 11.06 -25.29
C GLN A 266 12.28 10.22 -24.56
N GLN A 267 11.94 9.65 -23.39
CA GLN A 267 12.88 8.83 -22.63
C GLN A 267 12.89 7.41 -23.20
N ASN A 268 14.05 6.99 -23.71
CA ASN A 268 14.27 5.64 -24.25
C ASN A 268 14.87 4.68 -23.21
N SER A 269 15.15 5.18 -22.01
CA SER A 269 15.77 4.45 -20.91
C SER A 269 14.99 4.58 -19.61
N ILE A 270 15.18 3.57 -18.75
CA ILE A 270 14.62 3.52 -17.40
C ILE A 270 15.58 2.79 -16.46
N VAL A 271 15.66 3.26 -15.22
CA VAL A 271 16.49 2.64 -14.17
C VAL A 271 15.63 1.78 -13.25
N VAL A 272 16.11 0.58 -12.94
CA VAL A 272 15.54 -0.30 -11.91
C VAL A 272 16.49 -0.34 -10.72
N LEU A 273 16.11 0.31 -9.63
CA LEU A 273 16.85 0.34 -8.37
C LEU A 273 16.62 -0.98 -7.63
N GLY A 274 17.68 -1.75 -7.35
CA GLY A 274 17.57 -3.12 -6.86
C GLY A 274 17.53 -4.16 -7.99
N GLY A 275 18.19 -3.87 -9.11
CA GLY A 275 18.15 -4.66 -10.34
C GLY A 275 18.68 -6.10 -10.21
N ALA A 276 19.50 -6.41 -9.19
CA ALA A 276 19.96 -7.78 -8.93
C ALA A 276 18.99 -8.57 -8.03
N GLY A 277 17.89 -7.94 -7.59
CA GLY A 277 16.83 -8.61 -6.84
C GLY A 277 16.11 -9.65 -7.70
N ARG A 278 15.44 -10.62 -7.07
CA ARG A 278 14.69 -11.65 -7.80
C ARG A 278 13.65 -11.04 -8.75
N ILE A 279 12.83 -10.11 -8.24
CA ILE A 279 11.86 -9.35 -9.04
C ILE A 279 12.58 -8.35 -9.94
N GLY A 280 13.56 -7.61 -9.41
CA GLY A 280 14.30 -6.58 -10.15
C GLY A 280 14.95 -7.11 -11.43
N ASN A 281 15.57 -8.29 -11.39
CA ASN A 281 16.23 -8.87 -12.57
C ASN A 281 15.23 -9.22 -13.67
N ALA A 282 14.08 -9.81 -13.30
CA ALA A 282 13.02 -10.14 -14.24
C ALA A 282 12.39 -8.87 -14.84
N VAL A 283 12.09 -7.87 -13.98
CA VAL A 283 11.59 -6.56 -14.40
C VAL A 283 12.55 -5.87 -15.37
N CYS A 284 13.86 -5.93 -15.13
CA CYS A 284 14.84 -5.35 -16.06
C CYS A 284 14.66 -5.90 -17.48
N ARG A 285 14.47 -7.22 -17.61
CA ARG A 285 14.24 -7.88 -18.90
C ARG A 285 12.87 -7.50 -19.48
N ASP A 286 11.82 -7.54 -18.67
CA ASP A 286 10.45 -7.24 -19.11
C ASP A 286 10.32 -5.82 -19.67
N LEU A 287 10.99 -4.85 -19.02
CA LEU A 287 10.97 -3.45 -19.42
C LEU A 287 11.71 -3.19 -20.74
N THR A 288 12.53 -4.10 -21.24
CA THR A 288 13.13 -3.97 -22.59
C THR A 288 12.08 -4.00 -23.70
N SER A 289 10.87 -4.51 -23.44
CA SER A 289 9.74 -4.37 -24.37
C SER A 289 9.19 -2.94 -24.47
N LEU A 290 9.56 -2.05 -23.54
CA LEU A 290 9.11 -0.66 -23.46
C LEU A 290 10.24 0.36 -23.60
N PHE A 291 11.50 -0.01 -23.34
CA PHE A 291 12.64 0.88 -23.36
C PHE A 291 13.79 0.21 -24.11
N GLU A 292 14.51 0.99 -24.93
CA GLU A 292 15.68 0.48 -25.66
C GLU A 292 16.78 0.04 -24.69
N THR A 293 16.95 0.79 -23.60
CA THR A 293 17.94 0.51 -22.55
C THR A 293 17.28 0.47 -21.19
N VAL A 294 17.53 -0.59 -20.42
CA VAL A 294 17.10 -0.70 -19.02
C VAL A 294 18.33 -0.82 -18.14
N ILE A 295 18.48 0.05 -17.15
CA ILE A 295 19.63 0.07 -16.26
C ILE A 295 19.24 -0.61 -14.95
N GLY A 296 19.72 -1.84 -14.74
CA GLY A 296 19.61 -2.53 -13.46
C GLY A 296 20.71 -2.07 -12.52
N LEU A 297 20.39 -1.16 -11.59
CA LEU A 297 21.33 -0.67 -10.58
C LEU A 297 21.27 -1.53 -9.32
N ASP A 298 22.39 -2.12 -8.91
CA ASP A 298 22.50 -2.85 -7.65
C ASP A 298 23.95 -2.97 -7.18
N PRO A 299 24.26 -2.80 -5.88
CA PRO A 299 25.63 -2.93 -5.36
C PRO A 299 26.22 -4.34 -5.49
N ARG A 300 25.40 -5.36 -5.80
CA ARG A 300 25.88 -6.74 -6.04
C ARG A 300 26.52 -6.93 -7.41
N TYR A 301 26.41 -5.96 -8.32
CA TYR A 301 27.10 -6.02 -9.60
C TYR A 301 28.54 -5.53 -9.44
N GLU A 302 29.51 -6.40 -9.70
CA GLU A 302 30.94 -6.09 -9.54
C GLU A 302 31.47 -5.25 -10.72
N GLU A 303 30.92 -5.46 -11.91
CA GLU A 303 31.32 -4.79 -13.15
C GLU A 303 30.10 -4.43 -14.01
N ASP A 304 30.28 -3.47 -14.91
CA ASP A 304 29.26 -3.09 -15.89
C ASP A 304 29.10 -4.21 -16.92
N ARG A 305 27.88 -4.74 -17.04
CA ARG A 305 27.56 -5.82 -17.98
C ARG A 305 26.33 -5.48 -18.81
N HIS A 306 26.50 -5.49 -20.13
CA HIS A 306 25.40 -5.40 -21.07
C HIS A 306 24.83 -6.79 -21.39
N ILE A 307 23.52 -6.92 -21.31
CA ILE A 307 22.78 -8.13 -21.68
C ILE A 307 21.78 -7.74 -22.77
N THR A 308 21.99 -8.28 -23.97
CA THR A 308 21.02 -8.13 -25.07
C THR A 308 19.82 -9.04 -24.84
N THR A 309 18.62 -8.49 -24.96
CA THR A 309 17.35 -9.22 -25.00
C THR A 309 16.77 -9.18 -26.41
N ASP A 310 15.66 -9.87 -26.64
CA ASP A 310 14.96 -9.83 -27.93
C ASP A 310 14.37 -8.45 -28.29
N HIS A 311 14.32 -7.53 -27.32
CA HIS A 311 13.64 -6.22 -27.46
C HIS A 311 14.53 -5.01 -27.14
N GLY A 312 15.68 -5.19 -26.50
CA GLY A 312 16.55 -4.10 -26.10
C GLY A 312 17.78 -4.58 -25.34
N THR A 313 18.36 -3.70 -24.52
CA THR A 313 19.56 -4.01 -23.71
C THR A 313 19.33 -3.73 -22.24
N VAL A 314 19.78 -4.64 -21.38
CA VAL A 314 19.90 -4.41 -19.94
C VAL A 314 21.35 -4.09 -19.59
N LEU A 315 21.62 -2.93 -19.02
CA LEU A 315 22.89 -2.61 -18.36
C LEU A 315 22.78 -2.99 -16.88
N GLN A 316 23.53 -3.99 -16.45
CA GLN A 316 23.73 -4.31 -15.03
C GLN A 316 24.93 -3.53 -14.51
N THR A 317 24.77 -2.75 -13.46
CA THR A 317 25.84 -1.88 -12.96
C THR A 317 25.67 -1.53 -11.48
N ALA A 318 26.77 -1.28 -10.79
CA ALA A 318 26.82 -0.61 -9.48
C ALA A 318 27.27 0.85 -9.59
N ASN A 319 27.64 1.32 -10.79
CA ASN A 319 28.19 2.65 -11.01
C ASN A 319 27.08 3.71 -11.05
N LEU A 320 27.06 4.56 -10.03
CA LEU A 320 26.07 5.64 -9.87
C LEU A 320 26.18 6.73 -10.95
N ALA A 321 27.28 6.81 -11.69
CA ALA A 321 27.44 7.79 -12.76
C ALA A 321 26.39 7.61 -13.88
N HIS A 322 25.95 6.36 -14.11
CA HIS A 322 24.90 6.03 -15.09
C HIS A 322 23.51 6.57 -14.72
N LEU A 323 23.34 7.17 -13.54
CA LEU A 323 22.07 7.76 -13.13
C LEU A 323 21.89 9.21 -13.60
N HIS A 324 22.96 9.91 -13.99
CA HIS A 324 22.94 11.36 -14.16
C HIS A 324 22.02 11.86 -15.27
N ASP A 325 21.84 11.08 -16.34
CA ASP A 325 21.04 11.46 -17.50
C ASP A 325 19.62 10.87 -17.48
N GLU A 326 19.31 10.05 -16.48
CA GLU A 326 18.08 9.27 -16.43
C GLU A 326 16.93 10.03 -15.75
N LYS A 327 15.71 9.91 -16.28
CA LYS A 327 14.52 10.57 -15.69
C LYS A 327 13.52 9.61 -15.09
N LEU A 328 13.54 8.35 -15.47
CA LEU A 328 12.55 7.35 -15.06
C LEU A 328 13.21 6.28 -14.19
N TYR A 329 12.61 6.02 -13.04
CA TYR A 329 13.14 5.07 -12.06
C TYR A 329 12.01 4.18 -11.51
N ILE A 330 12.29 2.89 -11.34
CA ILE A 330 11.50 1.95 -10.56
C ILE A 330 12.26 1.64 -9.26
N GLY A 331 11.62 1.83 -8.11
CA GLY A 331 12.16 1.49 -6.79
C GLY A 331 11.83 0.05 -6.38
N LEU A 332 12.82 -0.84 -6.38
CA LEU A 332 12.73 -2.24 -5.92
C LEU A 332 13.85 -2.61 -4.94
N THR A 333 14.41 -1.62 -4.26
CA THR A 333 15.41 -1.83 -3.21
C THR A 333 14.82 -2.59 -2.02
N HIS A 334 15.70 -3.14 -1.18
CA HIS A 334 15.33 -3.90 0.01
C HIS A 334 14.52 -3.10 1.05
N HIS A 335 14.62 -1.78 1.05
CA HIS A 335 13.68 -0.84 1.65
C HIS A 335 13.69 0.48 0.87
N GLY A 336 12.64 1.28 0.99
CA GLY A 336 12.49 2.52 0.21
C GLY A 336 13.59 3.55 0.47
N ASP A 337 13.93 3.77 1.74
CA ASP A 337 14.88 4.82 2.12
C ASP A 337 16.32 4.57 1.63
N ALA A 338 16.62 3.38 1.08
CA ALA A 338 17.90 3.08 0.44
C ALA A 338 18.16 4.01 -0.77
N VAL A 339 17.12 4.60 -1.34
CA VAL A 339 17.24 5.64 -2.37
C VAL A 339 18.10 6.83 -1.92
N LEU A 340 18.13 7.13 -0.62
CA LEU A 340 18.92 8.23 -0.06
C LEU A 340 20.44 7.99 -0.15
N ASP A 341 20.88 6.76 -0.42
CA ASP A 341 22.31 6.47 -0.57
C ASP A 341 22.86 6.99 -1.91
N PHE A 342 21.99 7.23 -2.90
CA PHE A 342 22.41 7.61 -4.26
C PHE A 342 21.57 8.72 -4.91
N TYR A 343 20.56 9.27 -4.21
CA TYR A 343 19.70 10.34 -4.73
C TYR A 343 20.43 11.61 -5.21
N THR A 344 21.68 11.83 -4.78
CA THR A 344 22.52 12.93 -5.25
C THR A 344 22.89 12.79 -6.73
N HIS A 345 22.91 11.55 -7.25
CA HIS A 345 23.19 11.25 -8.65
C HIS A 345 21.95 11.30 -9.55
N ILE A 346 20.75 11.28 -8.94
CA ILE A 346 19.48 11.40 -9.67
C ILE A 346 19.26 12.87 -10.06
N PRO A 347 18.97 13.18 -11.34
CA PRO A 347 18.84 14.55 -11.79
C PRO A 347 17.47 15.15 -11.41
N PRO A 348 17.39 16.49 -11.31
CA PRO A 348 16.11 17.18 -11.12
C PRO A 348 15.09 16.83 -12.21
N GLY A 349 13.81 16.77 -11.83
CA GLY A 349 12.70 16.41 -12.71
C GLY A 349 12.48 14.91 -12.90
N ALA A 350 13.31 14.06 -12.29
CA ALA A 350 13.14 12.61 -12.29
C ALA A 350 11.86 12.16 -11.57
N LEU A 351 11.33 11.00 -11.96
CA LEU A 351 10.20 10.31 -11.34
C LEU A 351 10.62 8.92 -10.89
N ILE A 352 10.37 8.62 -9.61
CA ILE A 352 10.52 7.30 -9.02
C ILE A 352 9.15 6.69 -8.78
N ALA A 353 8.88 5.56 -9.44
CA ALA A 353 7.78 4.66 -9.16
C ALA A 353 8.18 3.69 -8.04
N ASP A 354 7.66 3.89 -6.84
CA ASP A 354 8.01 3.15 -5.63
C ASP A 354 7.16 1.88 -5.44
N ASP A 355 7.80 0.70 -5.51
CA ASP A 355 7.23 -0.59 -5.13
C ASP A 355 8.03 -1.28 -4.00
N THR A 356 8.79 -0.52 -3.21
CA THR A 356 9.56 -1.09 -2.10
C THR A 356 8.68 -1.44 -0.91
N HIS A 357 9.11 -2.41 -0.12
CA HIS A 357 8.46 -2.80 1.13
C HIS A 357 9.51 -3.00 2.24
N PRO A 358 9.63 -2.06 3.20
CA PRO A 358 8.79 -0.86 3.38
C PRO A 358 8.99 0.19 2.27
N CYS A 359 7.97 1.02 2.04
CA CYS A 359 7.96 2.08 1.03
C CYS A 359 8.95 3.21 1.35
N ILE A 360 9.19 4.13 0.41
CA ILE A 360 10.01 5.32 0.65
C ILE A 360 9.28 6.22 1.67
N SER A 361 9.94 6.44 2.81
CA SER A 361 9.38 7.21 3.93
C SER A 361 9.07 8.64 3.51
N LEU A 362 8.17 9.28 4.26
CA LEU A 362 7.93 10.71 4.07
C LEU A 362 9.22 11.54 4.16
N GLU A 363 10.07 11.27 5.16
CA GLU A 363 11.31 12.03 5.35
C GLU A 363 12.22 11.92 4.12
N ALA A 364 12.38 10.71 3.59
CA ALA A 364 13.13 10.48 2.36
C ALA A 364 12.50 11.22 1.17
N ARG A 365 11.17 11.16 1.01
CA ARG A 365 10.45 11.88 -0.06
C ARG A 365 10.60 13.39 0.05
N GLU A 366 10.65 13.96 1.25
CA GLU A 366 10.87 15.40 1.43
C GLU A 366 12.26 15.82 0.96
N ARG A 367 13.30 15.02 1.24
CA ARG A 367 14.66 15.24 0.73
C ARG A 367 14.72 15.11 -0.79
N LEU A 368 14.07 14.09 -1.37
CA LEU A 368 13.97 13.91 -2.82
C LEU A 368 13.27 15.11 -3.49
N ARG A 369 12.17 15.59 -2.90
CA ARG A 369 11.43 16.75 -3.39
C ARG A 369 12.27 18.03 -3.37
N GLN A 370 13.16 18.22 -2.40
CA GLN A 370 14.08 19.36 -2.38
C GLN A 370 15.01 19.39 -3.60
N ARG A 371 15.30 18.23 -4.20
CA ARG A 371 16.03 18.09 -5.47
C ARG A 371 15.13 18.01 -6.70
N GLN A 372 13.84 18.31 -6.55
CA GLN A 372 12.82 18.19 -7.61
C GLN A 372 12.67 16.77 -8.16
N ILE A 373 12.92 15.76 -7.34
CA ILE A 373 12.67 14.35 -7.67
C ILE A 373 11.28 13.99 -7.14
N SER A 374 10.42 13.53 -8.04
CA SER A 374 9.06 13.10 -7.72
C SER A 374 9.04 11.63 -7.35
N VAL A 375 8.23 11.27 -6.34
CA VAL A 375 8.00 9.88 -5.93
C VAL A 375 6.51 9.61 -5.98
N GLU A 376 6.12 8.53 -6.66
CA GLU A 376 4.75 8.04 -6.77
C GLU A 376 4.71 6.56 -6.41
N LYS A 377 3.67 6.12 -5.68
CA LYS A 377 3.52 4.73 -5.27
C LYS A 377 2.86 3.95 -6.39
N VAL A 378 3.41 2.78 -6.65
CA VAL A 378 2.86 1.79 -7.59
C VAL A 378 1.74 1.02 -6.91
N VAL A 379 0.57 0.95 -7.55
CA VAL A 379 -0.56 0.11 -7.12
C VAL A 379 -1.25 -0.54 -8.33
N LEU A 380 -1.84 -1.73 -8.18
CA LEU A 380 -2.81 -2.26 -9.15
C LEU A 380 -4.22 -1.94 -8.69
N SER A 381 -5.12 -1.66 -9.63
CA SER A 381 -6.54 -1.52 -9.32
C SER A 381 -7.45 -2.28 -10.28
N HIS A 382 -8.67 -2.54 -9.81
CA HIS A 382 -9.76 -3.06 -10.62
C HIS A 382 -11.12 -2.53 -10.11
N GLU A 383 -12.04 -2.23 -11.01
CA GLU A 383 -13.34 -1.63 -10.63
C GLU A 383 -14.24 -2.56 -9.81
N ASP A 384 -14.28 -3.84 -10.16
CA ASP A 384 -15.13 -4.85 -9.51
C ASP A 384 -14.46 -5.54 -8.31
N PHE A 385 -13.27 -5.10 -7.91
CA PHE A 385 -12.59 -5.66 -6.77
C PHE A 385 -13.24 -5.23 -5.46
N LEU A 386 -13.47 -6.20 -4.59
CA LEU A 386 -14.01 -5.96 -3.27
C LEU A 386 -13.28 -6.81 -2.24
N MET A 387 -12.79 -6.16 -1.20
CA MET A 387 -12.25 -6.80 -0.01
C MET A 387 -12.94 -6.23 1.24
N TRP A 388 -13.48 -7.11 2.08
CA TRP A 388 -14.21 -6.72 3.27
C TRP A 388 -13.93 -7.63 4.48
N PRO A 389 -13.51 -7.08 5.63
CA PRO A 389 -13.03 -5.71 5.83
C PRO A 389 -11.80 -5.43 4.96
N ARG A 390 -11.56 -4.16 4.66
CA ARG A 390 -10.36 -3.73 3.92
C ARG A 390 -9.11 -4.02 4.74
N MET A 391 -8.01 -4.37 4.08
CA MET A 391 -6.71 -4.41 4.75
C MET A 391 -6.33 -3.02 5.27
N PRO A 392 -5.71 -2.93 6.46
CA PRO A 392 -5.12 -1.68 6.94
C PRO A 392 -4.08 -1.17 5.93
N ALA A 393 -4.01 0.13 5.69
CA ALA A 393 -3.09 0.76 4.74
C ALA A 393 -3.35 0.58 3.23
N TRP A 394 -4.41 -0.12 2.82
CA TRP A 394 -4.74 -0.30 1.39
C TRP A 394 -5.99 0.50 0.99
N ASN A 395 -6.01 1.07 -0.22
CA ASN A 395 -7.26 1.59 -0.79
C ASN A 395 -8.22 0.43 -1.06
N SER A 396 -9.51 0.75 -1.11
CA SER A 396 -10.60 -0.18 -1.43
C SER A 396 -10.52 -0.89 -2.77
N ARG A 397 -9.79 -0.29 -3.71
CA ARG A 397 -9.61 -0.80 -5.07
C ARG A 397 -8.18 -1.25 -5.35
N ASP A 398 -7.26 -1.02 -4.43
CA ASP A 398 -5.86 -1.42 -4.61
C ASP A 398 -5.76 -2.91 -4.34
N ILE A 399 -5.06 -3.60 -5.24
CA ILE A 399 -4.91 -5.05 -5.24
C ILE A 399 -3.42 -5.36 -5.20
N PRO A 400 -2.94 -6.19 -4.27
CA PRO A 400 -1.55 -6.64 -4.29
C PRO A 400 -1.25 -7.46 -5.55
N GLY A 401 -0.06 -7.29 -6.13
CA GLY A 401 0.39 -8.06 -7.31
C GLY A 401 0.24 -9.57 -7.12
N CYS A 402 0.63 -10.09 -5.95
CA CYS A 402 0.47 -11.50 -5.62
C CYS A 402 -0.97 -12.03 -5.70
N LEU A 403 -1.96 -11.18 -5.36
CA LEU A 403 -3.36 -11.54 -5.46
C LEU A 403 -3.86 -11.49 -6.91
N VAL A 404 -3.39 -10.52 -7.70
CA VAL A 404 -3.71 -10.45 -9.14
C VAL A 404 -3.18 -11.68 -9.88
N GLU A 405 -1.96 -12.11 -9.57
CA GLU A 405 -1.40 -13.35 -10.13
C GLU A 405 -2.26 -14.57 -9.79
N ALA A 406 -2.66 -14.72 -8.53
CA ALA A 406 -3.53 -15.82 -8.13
C ALA A 406 -4.88 -15.80 -8.86
N LEU A 407 -5.43 -14.62 -9.15
CA LEU A 407 -6.69 -14.46 -9.88
C LEU A 407 -6.54 -14.80 -11.37
N ILE A 408 -5.44 -14.38 -12.00
CA ILE A 408 -5.14 -14.73 -13.40
C ILE A 408 -4.89 -16.23 -13.54
N LEU A 409 -4.06 -16.82 -12.66
CA LEU A 409 -3.77 -18.25 -12.66
C LEU A 409 -4.98 -19.14 -12.32
N LEU A 410 -6.04 -18.55 -11.75
CA LEU A 410 -7.32 -19.22 -11.51
C LEU A 410 -8.08 -19.44 -12.83
N ARG A 411 -7.95 -18.49 -13.75
CA ARG A 411 -8.61 -18.51 -15.06
C ARG A 411 -7.75 -19.15 -16.14
N GLN A 412 -6.45 -18.86 -16.13
CA GLN A 412 -5.46 -19.42 -17.04
C GLN A 412 -4.31 -20.09 -16.28
N PRO A 413 -4.48 -21.36 -15.84
CA PRO A 413 -3.46 -22.10 -15.08
C PRO A 413 -2.13 -22.31 -15.80
N ALA A 414 -2.12 -22.25 -17.14
CA ALA A 414 -0.96 -22.57 -17.97
C ALA A 414 0.00 -21.38 -18.17
N VAL A 415 -0.43 -20.16 -17.81
CA VAL A 415 0.41 -18.97 -17.93
C VAL A 415 1.50 -19.04 -16.87
N GLY A 416 2.73 -19.36 -17.29
CA GLY A 416 3.90 -19.49 -16.42
C GLY A 416 4.87 -18.32 -16.55
N GLU A 417 5.99 -18.38 -15.81
CA GLU A 417 7.02 -17.33 -15.84
C GLU A 417 7.65 -17.11 -17.22
N SER A 418 7.64 -18.15 -18.07
CA SER A 418 8.16 -18.11 -19.44
C SER A 418 7.27 -17.35 -20.42
N ASP A 419 6.02 -17.08 -20.06
CA ASP A 419 5.04 -16.42 -20.94
C ASP A 419 4.46 -15.16 -20.26
N PHE A 420 5.36 -14.23 -19.95
CA PHE A 420 4.99 -12.96 -19.33
C PHE A 420 4.08 -12.12 -20.24
N SER A 421 4.24 -12.21 -21.57
CA SER A 421 3.36 -11.51 -22.51
C SER A 421 1.92 -12.00 -22.40
N ALA A 422 1.69 -13.31 -22.41
CA ALA A 422 0.33 -13.84 -22.21
C ALA A 422 -0.25 -13.47 -20.85
N PHE A 423 0.59 -13.40 -19.81
CA PHE A 423 0.16 -12.89 -18.50
C PHE A 423 -0.31 -11.43 -18.59
N CYS A 424 0.46 -10.56 -19.25
CA CYS A 424 0.08 -9.16 -19.44
C CYS A 424 -1.22 -9.01 -20.23
N ASP A 425 -1.40 -9.80 -21.29
CA ASP A 425 -2.58 -9.76 -22.14
C ASP A 425 -3.84 -10.21 -21.38
N GLU A 426 -3.73 -11.30 -20.60
CA GLU A 426 -4.84 -11.75 -19.75
C GLU A 426 -5.14 -10.76 -18.63
N ALA A 427 -4.11 -10.17 -18.01
CA ALA A 427 -4.29 -9.15 -16.97
C ALA A 427 -5.06 -7.92 -17.49
N LYS A 428 -4.70 -7.44 -18.69
CA LYS A 428 -5.41 -6.34 -19.38
C LYS A 428 -6.82 -6.73 -19.80
N PHE A 429 -6.99 -7.93 -20.36
CA PHE A 429 -8.30 -8.46 -20.75
C PHE A 429 -9.26 -8.50 -19.57
N LEU A 430 -8.75 -8.87 -18.39
CA LEU A 430 -9.48 -8.86 -17.13
C LEU A 430 -9.62 -7.46 -16.51
N GLY A 431 -9.09 -6.40 -17.11
CA GLY A 431 -9.24 -5.02 -16.67
C GLY A 431 -8.36 -4.61 -15.48
N PHE A 432 -7.35 -5.40 -15.12
CA PHE A 432 -6.39 -4.98 -14.09
C PHE A 432 -5.49 -3.89 -14.66
N THR A 433 -5.38 -2.76 -13.96
CA THR A 433 -4.58 -1.62 -14.43
C THR A 433 -3.62 -1.16 -13.34
N GLY A 434 -2.37 -0.93 -13.70
CA GLY A 434 -1.39 -0.26 -12.84
C GLY A 434 -1.74 1.21 -12.68
N HIS A 435 -1.43 1.79 -11.54
CA HIS A 435 -1.57 3.22 -11.33
C HIS A 435 -0.39 3.73 -10.53
N LEU A 436 0.00 4.95 -10.87
CA LEU A 436 0.83 5.75 -10.02
C LEU A 436 -0.04 6.69 -9.20
N ILE A 437 0.03 6.53 -7.90
CA ILE A 437 -0.69 7.37 -6.94
C ILE A 437 0.30 8.18 -6.12
N ARG A 438 -0.16 9.31 -5.57
CA ARG A 438 0.64 10.03 -4.59
C ARG A 438 0.93 9.11 -3.39
N PRO A 439 2.19 8.91 -2.99
CA PRO A 439 2.51 7.90 -2.00
C PRO A 439 1.84 8.19 -0.67
N LEU A 440 1.54 7.12 0.05
CA LEU A 440 0.97 7.23 1.37
C LEU A 440 1.98 7.84 2.34
N ASP A 441 1.52 8.57 3.37
CA ASP A 441 2.40 9.10 4.41
C ASP A 441 2.83 7.97 5.33
N GLU A 442 3.79 7.20 4.86
CA GLU A 442 4.43 6.10 5.58
C GLU A 442 5.76 6.53 6.18
#